data_AF-A0A4Q8QXP8-F1
#
_entry.id   AF-A0A4Q8QXP8-F1
#
_cell.length_a   1.000
_cell.length_b   1.000
_cell.length_c   1.000
_cell.angle_alpha   90.00
_cell.angle_beta   90.00
_cell.angle_gamma   90.00
#
_symmetry.space_group_name_H-M   'P 1'
#
loop_
_entity.id
_entity.type
_entity.pdbx_description
1 polymer ?
#
loop_
_entity_poly.entity_id
_entity_poly.type
_entity_poly.pdbx_seq_one_letter_code
_entity_poly.pdbx_strand_id
1 'polypeptide(L)'
;MFQAGLVAGCVQVAVVLVVTPLVISFASGSDNDRAFSVVASLRSVYLLLAAGVALTKCRYVASTSARIRHASRRLSPSEPERVAGTLAICLLVAAFGCASFALQPPPDMLAAMNWHLGGHDAGPIVWPALMSVGVAGFGSNAHAAVDAYRL
;
A
#
# COMPACT_ATOMS: atom_id res chain seq x y z
N MET A 1 10.15 -3.88 13.79
CA MET A 1 11.09 -2.97 13.10
C MET A 1 10.39 -1.92 12.22
N PHE A 2 9.23 -2.21 11.61
CA PHE A 2 8.57 -1.33 10.64
C PHE A 2 7.27 -0.70 11.16
N GLN A 3 7.37 0.16 12.18
CA GLN A 3 6.20 0.77 12.79
C GLN A 3 5.52 1.79 11.86
N ALA A 4 6.29 2.52 11.05
CA ALA A 4 5.77 3.39 10.01
C ALA A 4 4.90 2.62 9.00
N GLY A 5 5.44 1.52 8.43
CA GLY A 5 4.73 0.64 7.51
C GLY A 5 3.45 0.05 8.08
N LEU A 6 3.48 -0.42 9.33
CA LEU A 6 2.29 -0.97 9.97
C LEU A 6 1.20 0.10 10.13
N VAL A 7 1.54 1.28 10.65
CA VAL A 7 0.57 2.36 10.85
C VAL A 7 0.02 2.85 9.51
N ALA A 8 0.87 3.03 8.51
CA ALA A 8 0.46 3.41 7.16
C ALA A 8 -0.49 2.37 6.54
N GLY A 9 -0.18 1.08 6.70
CA GLY A 9 -1.05 -0.01 6.27
C GLY A 9 -2.40 0.02 6.98
N CYS A 10 -2.44 0.20 8.31
CA CYS A 10 -3.68 0.32 9.07
C CYS A 10 -4.52 1.53 8.65
N VAL A 11 -3.89 2.68 8.42
CA VAL A 11 -4.57 3.88 7.91
C VAL A 11 -5.17 3.59 6.53
N GLN A 12 -4.42 2.95 5.64
CA GLN A 12 -4.91 2.57 4.32
C GLN A 12 -6.06 1.56 4.39
N VAL A 13 -6.03 0.60 5.33
CA VAL A 13 -7.16 -0.32 5.58
C VAL A 13 -8.40 0.46 6.01
N ALA A 14 -8.26 1.43 6.93
CA ALA A 14 -9.38 2.26 7.35
C ALA A 14 -9.95 3.09 6.19
N VAL A 15 -9.07 3.65 5.34
CA VAL A 15 -9.47 4.38 4.13
C VAL A 15 -10.25 3.47 3.18
N VAL A 16 -9.77 2.25 2.91
CA VAL A 16 -10.48 1.27 2.08
C VAL A 16 -11.85 0.98 2.68
N LEU A 17 -11.93 0.66 3.98
CA LEU A 17 -13.20 0.33 4.65
C LEU A 17 -14.24 1.46 4.60
N VAL A 18 -13.81 2.73 4.49
CA VAL A 18 -14.71 3.88 4.34
C VAL A 18 -15.09 4.12 2.88
N VAL A 19 -14.12 4.05 1.97
CA VAL A 19 -14.33 4.40 0.55
C VAL A 19 -15.07 3.29 -0.19
N THR A 20 -14.79 2.01 0.08
CA THR A 20 -15.47 0.86 -0.56
C THR A 20 -16.99 0.91 -0.43
N PRO A 21 -17.60 0.99 0.78
CA PRO A 21 -19.05 0.97 0.92
C PRO A 21 -19.71 2.22 0.32
N LEU A 22 -19.02 3.36 0.35
CA LEU A 22 -19.51 4.59 -0.27
C LEU A 22 -19.63 4.39 -1.79
N VAL A 23 -18.59 3.84 -2.42
CA VAL A 23 -18.59 3.55 -3.86
C VAL A 23 -19.62 2.48 -4.23
N ILE A 24 -19.77 1.41 -3.43
CA ILE A 24 -20.81 0.40 -3.66
C ILE A 24 -22.20 1.03 -3.60
N SER A 25 -22.46 1.88 -2.59
CA SER A 25 -23.74 2.57 -2.43
C SER A 25 -24.06 3.49 -3.63
N PHE A 26 -23.05 4.19 -4.16
CA PHE A 26 -23.19 5.00 -5.37
C PHE A 26 -23.44 4.15 -6.61
N ALA A 27 -22.74 3.01 -6.75
CA ALA A 27 -22.88 2.12 -7.89
C ALA A 27 -24.26 1.44 -7.93
N SER A 28 -24.83 1.07 -6.78
CA SER A 28 -26.17 0.45 -6.70
C SER A 28 -27.30 1.35 -7.21
N GLY A 29 -27.11 2.67 -7.23
CA GLY A 29 -28.09 3.63 -7.75
C GLY A 29 -27.87 4.03 -9.21
N SER A 30 -26.89 3.45 -9.91
CA SER A 30 -26.43 3.89 -11.22
C SER A 30 -26.58 2.79 -12.28
N ASP A 31 -26.76 3.18 -13.55
CA ASP A 31 -26.73 2.25 -14.70
C ASP A 31 -25.45 1.42 -14.73
N ASN A 32 -25.57 0.17 -15.22
CA ASN A 32 -24.49 -0.83 -15.24
C ASN A 32 -23.18 -0.30 -15.87
N ASP A 33 -23.25 0.45 -16.98
CA ASP A 33 -22.06 1.01 -17.65
C ASP A 33 -21.29 2.00 -16.77
N ARG A 34 -22.01 2.80 -15.98
CA ARG A 34 -21.40 3.73 -15.02
C ARG A 34 -20.81 3.00 -13.82
N ALA A 35 -21.44 1.92 -13.37
CA ALA A 35 -20.91 1.11 -12.26
C ALA A 35 -19.53 0.53 -12.60
N PHE A 36 -19.33 0.00 -13.82
CA PHE A 36 -18.01 -0.49 -14.25
C PHE A 36 -16.95 0.61 -14.30
N SER A 37 -17.29 1.80 -14.81
CA SER A 37 -16.37 2.95 -14.83
C SER A 37 -15.97 3.41 -13.42
N VAL A 38 -16.92 3.40 -12.49
CA VAL A 38 -16.68 3.77 -11.08
C VAL A 38 -15.76 2.75 -10.40
N VAL A 39 -15.96 1.45 -10.62
CA VAL A 39 -15.09 0.39 -10.07
C VAL A 39 -13.68 0.48 -10.65
N ALA A 40 -13.53 0.81 -11.95
CA ALA A 40 -12.23 1.02 -12.55
C ALA A 40 -11.50 2.23 -11.94
N SER A 41 -12.21 3.34 -11.70
CA SER A 41 -11.61 4.55 -11.10
C SER A 41 -11.26 4.36 -9.61
N LEU A 42 -11.96 3.49 -8.90
CA LEU A 42 -11.69 3.14 -7.51
C LEU A 42 -10.24 2.65 -7.28
N ARG A 43 -9.70 1.89 -8.24
CA ARG A 43 -8.32 1.38 -8.17
C ARG A 43 -7.31 2.52 -8.11
N SER A 44 -7.48 3.52 -8.98
CA SER A 44 -6.64 4.71 -9.03
C SER A 44 -6.76 5.54 -7.75
N VAL A 45 -7.97 5.66 -7.20
CA VAL A 45 -8.21 6.36 -5.92
C VAL A 45 -7.47 5.66 -4.78
N TYR A 46 -7.53 4.33 -4.69
CA TYR A 46 -6.79 3.59 -3.66
C TYR A 46 -5.28 3.76 -3.77
N LEU A 47 -4.73 3.72 -4.98
CA LEU A 47 -3.30 3.93 -5.19
C LEU A 47 -2.87 5.36 -4.85
N LEU A 48 -3.65 6.36 -5.24
CA LEU A 48 -3.36 7.76 -4.93
C LEU A 48 -3.37 8.00 -3.41
N LEU A 49 -4.37 7.46 -2.71
CA LEU A 49 -4.46 7.55 -1.25
C LEU A 49 -3.31 6.79 -0.58
N ALA A 50 -2.98 5.58 -1.04
CA ALA A 50 -1.86 4.81 -0.51
C ALA A 50 -0.51 5.53 -0.69
N ALA A 51 -0.28 6.15 -1.84
CA ALA A 51 0.91 6.96 -2.10
C ALA A 51 0.95 8.19 -1.18
N GLY A 52 -0.18 8.88 -0.98
CA GLY A 52 -0.30 9.98 -0.03
C GLY A 52 0.02 9.54 1.41
N VAL A 53 -0.56 8.42 1.86
CA VAL A 53 -0.29 7.84 3.18
C VAL A 53 1.18 7.46 3.34
N ALA A 54 1.79 6.87 2.30
CA ALA A 54 3.21 6.50 2.29
C ALA A 54 4.14 7.72 2.45
N LEU A 55 3.80 8.84 1.81
CA LEU A 55 4.60 10.08 1.81
C LEU A 55 4.32 10.98 3.02
N THR A 56 3.28 10.70 3.79
CA THR A 56 2.91 11.54 4.93
C THR A 56 3.95 11.40 6.04
N LYS A 57 4.63 12.51 6.36
CA LYS A 57 5.59 12.57 7.47
C LYS A 57 4.88 12.42 8.80
N CYS A 58 4.86 11.20 9.32
CA CYS A 58 4.37 10.89 10.66
C CYS A 58 5.54 10.78 11.66
N ARG A 59 5.26 11.01 12.96
CA ARG A 59 6.24 10.77 14.04
C ARG A 59 6.82 9.35 14.00
N TYR A 60 6.06 8.39 13.47
CA TYR A 60 6.47 7.00 13.27
C TYR A 60 7.56 6.82 12.20
N VAL A 61 7.65 7.70 11.19
CA VAL A 61 8.71 7.68 10.17
C VAL A 61 10.05 8.01 10.82
N ALA A 62 10.10 9.07 11.64
CA ALA A 62 11.31 9.43 12.38
C ALA A 62 11.77 8.31 13.33
N SER A 63 10.85 7.68 14.06
CA SER A 63 11.17 6.54 14.92
C SER A 63 11.69 5.34 14.13
N THR A 64 11.06 5.02 13.00
CA THR A 64 11.47 3.90 12.14
C THR A 64 12.84 4.17 11.50
N SER A 65 13.08 5.41 11.05
CA SER A 65 14.36 5.87 10.51
C SER A 65 15.50 5.71 11.54
N ALA A 66 15.30 6.20 12.77
CA ALA A 66 16.29 6.05 13.84
C ALA A 66 16.62 4.58 14.15
N ARG A 67 15.60 3.71 14.15
CA ARG A 67 15.76 2.26 14.34
C ARG A 67 16.53 1.61 13.18
N ILE A 68 16.20 1.96 11.93
CA ILE A 68 16.92 1.47 10.74
C ILE A 68 18.38 1.89 10.82
N ARG A 69 18.68 3.17 11.11
CA ARG A 69 20.04 3.66 11.27
C ARG A 69 20.82 2.88 12.33
N HIS A 70 20.24 2.70 13.51
CA HIS A 70 20.88 1.96 14.59
C HIS A 70 21.13 0.49 14.20
N ALA A 71 20.18 -0.15 13.50
CA ALA A 71 20.35 -1.51 13.01
C ALA A 71 21.42 -1.62 11.93
N SER A 72 21.44 -0.70 10.95
CA SER A 72 22.45 -0.66 9.90
C SER A 72 23.86 -0.51 10.47
N ARG A 73 24.04 0.35 11.49
CA ARG A 73 25.32 0.51 12.20
C ARG A 73 25.78 -0.76 12.92
N ARG A 74 24.85 -1.58 13.42
CA ARG A 74 25.18 -2.87 14.03
C ARG A 74 25.54 -3.95 13.00
N LEU A 75 24.89 -3.94 11.83
CA LEU A 75 25.09 -4.94 10.78
C LEU A 75 26.36 -4.66 9.96
N SER A 76 26.61 -3.40 9.62
CA SER A 76 27.81 -2.99 8.90
C SER A 76 28.34 -1.69 9.54
N PRO A 77 29.25 -1.78 10.51
CA PRO A 77 29.84 -0.60 11.14
C PRO A 77 30.63 0.26 10.16
N SER A 78 31.21 -0.36 9.12
CA SER A 78 32.01 0.32 8.10
C SER A 78 31.17 1.01 7.03
N GLU A 79 29.97 0.49 6.71
CA GLU A 79 29.11 1.01 5.62
C GLU A 79 27.61 1.03 5.99
N PRO A 80 27.20 1.73 7.07
CA PRO A 80 25.80 1.74 7.50
C PRO A 80 24.86 2.40 6.49
N GLU A 81 25.35 3.38 5.73
CA GLU A 81 24.59 4.09 4.71
C GLU A 81 24.24 3.19 3.53
N ARG A 82 25.17 2.33 3.11
CA ARG A 82 24.94 1.38 2.01
C ARG A 82 23.84 0.40 2.34
N VAL A 83 23.83 -0.15 3.57
CA VAL A 83 22.79 -1.09 4.03
C VAL A 83 21.42 -0.41 4.08
N ALA A 84 21.34 0.82 4.60
CA ALA A 84 20.10 1.59 4.64
C ALA A 84 19.59 1.93 3.23
N GLY A 85 20.50 2.31 2.31
CA GLY A 85 20.20 2.59 0.91
C GLY A 85 19.68 1.35 0.16
N THR A 86 20.33 0.19 0.31
CA THR A 86 19.85 -1.06 -0.28
C THR A 86 18.45 -1.42 0.22
N LEU A 87 18.21 -1.30 1.53
CA LEU A 87 16.88 -1.52 2.11
C LEU A 87 15.83 -0.56 1.50
N ALA A 88 16.16 0.73 1.37
CA ALA A 88 15.28 1.71 0.76
C ALA A 88 14.91 1.33 -0.69
N ILE A 89 15.89 0.92 -1.50
CA ILE A 89 15.68 0.47 -2.88
C ILE A 89 14.78 -0.77 -2.91
N CYS A 90 15.06 -1.79 -2.10
CA CYS A 90 14.22 -3.00 -2.04
C CYS A 90 12.76 -2.67 -1.67
N LEU A 91 12.55 -1.78 -0.70
CA LEU A 91 11.21 -1.37 -0.28
C LEU A 91 10.50 -0.52 -1.35
N LEU A 92 11.21 0.34 -2.07
CA LEU A 92 10.65 1.07 -3.21
C LEU A 92 10.23 0.12 -4.33
N VAL A 93 11.09 -0.84 -4.69
CA VAL A 93 10.78 -1.86 -5.69
C VAL A 93 9.54 -2.67 -5.28
N ALA A 94 9.44 -3.06 -4.01
CA ALA A 94 8.25 -3.74 -3.49
C ALA A 94 6.99 -2.85 -3.58
N ALA A 95 7.09 -1.57 -3.23
CA ALA A 95 5.98 -0.62 -3.32
C ALA A 95 5.51 -0.42 -4.78
N PHE A 96 6.44 -0.23 -5.72
CA PHE A 96 6.12 -0.16 -7.14
C PHE A 96 5.54 -1.46 -7.67
N GLY A 97 6.07 -2.61 -7.25
CA GLY A 97 5.51 -3.92 -7.56
C GLY A 97 4.06 -4.04 -7.12
N CYS A 98 3.73 -3.67 -5.88
CA CYS A 98 2.35 -3.62 -5.40
C CYS A 98 1.47 -2.68 -6.23
N ALA A 99 1.97 -1.48 -6.58
CA ALA A 99 1.23 -0.55 -7.42
C ALA A 99 0.95 -1.12 -8.82
N SER A 100 1.92 -1.78 -9.43
CA SER A 100 1.75 -2.47 -10.72
C SER A 100 0.76 -3.62 -10.62
N PHE A 101 0.83 -4.44 -9.57
CA PHE A 101 -0.12 -5.54 -9.35
C PHE A 101 -1.54 -5.03 -9.11
N ALA A 102 -1.73 -3.87 -8.48
CA ALA A 102 -3.06 -3.28 -8.28
C ALA A 102 -3.77 -2.94 -9.62
N LEU A 103 -3.00 -2.68 -10.68
CA LEU A 103 -3.52 -2.39 -12.02
C LEU A 103 -3.80 -3.65 -12.83
N GLN A 104 -3.22 -4.79 -12.44
CA GLN A 104 -3.46 -6.08 -13.08
C GLN A 104 -4.80 -6.68 -12.63
N PRO A 105 -5.38 -7.58 -13.44
CA PRO A 105 -6.54 -8.36 -13.00
C PRO A 105 -6.20 -9.15 -11.73
N PRO A 106 -7.18 -9.40 -10.85
CA PRO A 106 -6.98 -10.20 -9.66
C PRO A 106 -6.52 -11.62 -10.07
N PRO A 107 -5.63 -12.26 -9.30
CA PRO A 107 -5.23 -13.63 -9.55
C PRO A 107 -6.44 -14.58 -9.48
N ASP A 108 -6.40 -15.65 -10.27
CA ASP A 108 -7.50 -16.62 -10.41
C ASP A 108 -7.96 -17.21 -9.07
N MET A 109 -7.07 -17.29 -8.09
CA MET A 109 -7.41 -17.72 -6.73
C MET A 109 -8.48 -16.82 -6.07
N LEU A 110 -8.40 -15.50 -6.27
CA LEU A 110 -9.42 -14.57 -5.77
C LEU A 110 -10.71 -14.65 -6.58
N ALA A 111 -10.61 -14.95 -7.89
CA ALA A 111 -11.79 -15.23 -8.71
C ALA A 111 -12.51 -16.51 -8.23
N ALA A 112 -11.77 -17.54 -7.82
CA ALA A 112 -12.33 -18.77 -7.26
C ALA A 112 -12.99 -18.55 -5.89
N MET A 113 -12.41 -17.69 -5.04
CA MET A 113 -13.04 -17.30 -3.76
C MET A 113 -14.33 -16.50 -3.96
N ASN A 114 -14.46 -15.78 -5.07
CA ASN A 114 -15.66 -15.00 -5.39
C ASN A 114 -16.92 -15.88 -5.50
N TRP A 115 -16.74 -17.16 -5.88
CA TRP A 115 -17.81 -18.15 -5.91
C TRP A 115 -18.40 -18.44 -4.51
N HIS A 116 -17.59 -18.33 -3.45
CA HIS A 116 -18.00 -18.67 -2.08
C HIS A 116 -18.61 -17.49 -1.33
N LEU A 117 -18.36 -16.26 -1.78
CA LEU A 117 -18.82 -15.03 -1.11
C LEU A 117 -20.23 -14.60 -1.50
N GLY A 118 -20.88 -15.32 -2.43
CA GLY A 118 -22.25 -15.07 -2.84
C GLY A 118 -22.37 -13.82 -3.72
N GLY A 119 -22.45 -14.04 -5.03
CA GLY A 119 -22.87 -13.08 -6.06
C GLY A 119 -22.45 -11.63 -5.82
N HIS A 120 -21.24 -11.26 -6.24
CA HIS A 120 -20.87 -10.05 -6.99
C HIS A 120 -19.34 -9.99 -7.07
N ASP A 121 -18.83 -9.32 -8.10
CA ASP A 121 -17.44 -9.28 -8.54
C ASP A 121 -16.49 -8.63 -7.50
N ALA A 122 -16.22 -9.29 -6.36
CA ALA A 122 -15.45 -8.72 -5.26
C ALA A 122 -13.94 -8.70 -5.52
N GLY A 123 -13.44 -9.61 -6.36
CA GLY A 123 -12.02 -9.67 -6.76
C GLY A 123 -11.48 -8.32 -7.28
N PRO A 124 -12.16 -7.68 -8.25
CA PRO A 124 -11.86 -6.34 -8.74
C PRO A 124 -11.75 -5.22 -7.70
N ILE A 125 -12.28 -5.40 -6.49
CA ILE A 125 -12.27 -4.44 -5.38
C ILE A 125 -11.22 -4.84 -4.33
N VAL A 126 -11.26 -6.10 -3.89
CA VAL A 126 -10.40 -6.63 -2.83
C VAL A 126 -8.94 -6.64 -3.24
N TRP A 127 -8.64 -6.99 -4.49
CA TRP A 127 -7.26 -7.04 -4.98
C TRP A 127 -6.55 -5.67 -4.99
N PRO A 128 -7.09 -4.62 -5.64
CA PRO A 128 -6.46 -3.29 -5.59
C PRO A 128 -6.46 -2.71 -4.19
N ALA A 129 -7.45 -3.02 -3.34
CA ALA A 129 -7.42 -2.65 -1.93
C ALA A 129 -6.21 -3.26 -1.20
N LEU A 130 -6.01 -4.58 -1.31
CA LEU A 130 -4.87 -5.27 -0.70
C LEU A 130 -3.54 -4.72 -1.19
N MET A 131 -3.41 -4.51 -2.50
CA MET A 131 -2.19 -3.97 -3.07
C MET A 131 -1.93 -2.52 -2.63
N SER A 132 -2.97 -1.71 -2.47
CA SER A 132 -2.82 -0.34 -1.94
C SER A 132 -2.30 -0.33 -0.50
N VAL A 133 -2.69 -1.31 0.33
CA VAL A 133 -2.12 -1.47 1.69
C VAL A 133 -0.63 -1.81 1.61
N GLY A 134 -0.23 -2.65 0.66
CA GLY A 134 1.17 -2.93 0.35
C GLY A 134 1.94 -1.66 -0.05
N VAL A 135 1.39 -0.86 -0.96
CA VAL A 135 1.97 0.43 -1.37
C VAL A 135 2.18 1.36 -0.17
N ALA A 136 1.16 1.53 0.68
CA ALA A 136 1.25 2.38 1.86
C ALA A 136 2.30 1.87 2.88
N GLY A 137 2.31 0.56 3.13
CA GLY A 137 3.22 -0.08 4.08
C GLY A 137 4.68 -0.07 3.62
N PHE A 138 4.95 -0.54 2.40
CA PHE A 138 6.31 -0.56 1.85
C PHE A 138 6.80 0.86 1.54
N GLY A 139 5.95 1.73 1.01
CA GLY A 139 6.30 3.11 0.68
C GLY A 139 6.69 3.94 1.90
N SER A 140 5.96 3.83 3.02
CA SER A 140 6.32 4.54 4.25
C SER A 140 7.61 4.00 4.91
N ASN A 141 7.86 2.69 4.82
CA ASN A 141 9.13 2.11 5.25
C ASN A 141 10.29 2.55 4.35
N ALA A 142 10.07 2.61 3.03
CA ALA A 142 11.05 3.13 2.09
C ALA A 142 11.37 4.60 2.41
N HIS A 143 10.34 5.41 2.67
CA HIS A 143 10.52 6.80 3.07
C HIS A 143 11.36 6.93 4.34
N ALA A 144 11.08 6.12 5.36
CA ALA A 144 11.88 6.08 6.59
C ALA A 144 13.34 5.63 6.35
N ALA A 145 13.57 4.68 5.44
CA ALA A 145 14.90 4.19 5.08
C ALA A 145 15.69 5.26 4.30
N VAL A 146 15.05 6.00 3.40
CA VAL A 146 15.65 7.16 2.70
C VAL A 146 16.02 8.26 3.70
N ASP A 147 15.14 8.57 4.65
CA ASP A 147 15.44 9.54 5.71
C ASP A 147 16.60 9.07 6.61
N ALA A 148 16.74 7.76 6.84
CA ALA A 148 17.85 7.21 7.61
C ALA A 148 19.20 7.32 6.89
N TYR A 149 19.19 7.28 5.54
CA TYR A 149 20.34 7.40 4.67
C TYR A 149 20.81 8.86 4.48
N ARG A 150 19.90 9.83 4.38
CA ARG A 150 20.22 11.24 4.04
C ARG A 150 20.79 12.07 5.19
N LEU A 151 20.89 11.52 6.39
CA LEU A 151 21.20 12.19 7.65
C LEU A 151 22.26 11.39 8.41
#